data_AF-A0AA88HAL9-F1
#
_entry.id   AF-A0AA88HAL9-F1
#
_cell.length_a   1.000
_cell.length_b   1.000
_cell.length_c   1.000
_cell.angle_alpha   90.00
_cell.angle_beta   90.00
_cell.angle_gamma   90.00
#
_symmetry.space_group_name_H-M   'P 1'
#
loop_
_entity.id
_entity.type
_entity.pdbx_description
1 polymer ?
#
loop_
_entity_poly.entity_id
_entity_poly.type
_entity_poly.pdbx_seq_one_letter_code
_entity_poly.pdbx_strand_id
1 'polypeptide(L)'
;MNQISKTEQILKEVIQYNINIAAISEIRWLGSRIEPLQDGYVLAYSRHENRRQAGVGVLMSPAAKRAILKWTPVNKRIIFT
;
A
#
# COMPACT_ATOMS: atom_id res chain seq x y z
N MET A 1 23.91 -8.93 8.51
CA MET A 1 22.48 -8.65 8.79
C MET A 1 21.91 -7.88 7.62
N ASN A 2 21.12 -8.52 6.75
CA ASN A 2 20.45 -7.82 5.65
C ASN A 2 19.31 -6.98 6.23
N GLN A 3 19.33 -5.67 6.03
CA GLN A 3 18.19 -4.82 6.36
C GLN A 3 17.02 -5.21 5.44
N ILE A 4 15.95 -5.72 6.04
CA ILE A 4 14.67 -5.95 5.37
C ILE A 4 14.03 -4.58 5.14
N SER A 5 13.54 -4.31 3.93
CA SER A 5 12.86 -3.05 3.60
C SER A 5 11.63 -2.85 4.49
N LYS A 6 11.22 -1.59 4.75
CA LYS A 6 10.03 -1.30 5.57
C LYS A 6 8.76 -1.95 5.00
N THR A 7 8.66 -2.07 3.69
CA THR A 7 7.53 -2.71 3.01
C THR A 7 7.48 -4.21 3.28
N GLU A 8 8.62 -4.90 3.24
CA GLU A 8 8.70 -6.32 3.57
C GLU A 8 8.38 -6.60 5.05
N GLN A 9 8.76 -5.69 5.96
CA GLN A 9 8.40 -5.80 7.38
C GLN A 9 6.88 -5.72 7.58
N ILE A 10 6.22 -4.72 6.97
CA ILE A 10 4.76 -4.58 7.05
C ILE A 10 4.06 -5.77 6.37
N LEU A 11 4.56 -6.21 5.21
CA LEU A 11 3.99 -7.36 4.50
C LEU A 11 4.04 -8.63 5.37
N LYS A 12 5.15 -8.86 6.07
CA LYS A 12 5.28 -9.99 7.00
C LYS A 12 4.24 -9.94 8.10
N GLU A 13 4.00 -8.78 8.72
CA GLU A 13 2.97 -8.63 9.76
C GLU A 13 1.56 -8.89 9.20
N VAL A 14 1.24 -8.32 8.04
CA VAL A 14 -0.05 -8.50 7.38
C VAL A 14 -0.34 -9.98 7.07
N ILE A 15 0.68 -10.70 6.58
CA ILE A 15 0.58 -12.15 6.36
C ILE A 15 0.40 -12.89 7.69
N GLN A 16 1.22 -12.57 8.70
CA GLN A 16 1.22 -13.24 10.00
C GLN A 16 -0.13 -13.07 10.73
N TYR A 17 -0.75 -11.89 10.64
CA TYR A 17 -2.05 -11.60 11.26
C TYR A 17 -3.25 -11.94 10.37
N ASN A 18 -3.02 -12.53 9.19
CA ASN A 18 -4.08 -12.85 8.21
C ASN A 18 -4.97 -11.64 7.86
N ILE A 19 -4.34 -10.47 7.72
CA ILE A 19 -5.02 -9.23 7.39
C ILE A 19 -5.20 -9.15 5.87
N ASN A 20 -6.44 -9.09 5.40
CA ASN A 20 -6.72 -9.02 3.97
C ASN A 20 -6.53 -7.60 3.39
N ILE A 21 -6.75 -6.57 4.21
CA ILE A 21 -6.64 -5.16 3.82
C ILE A 21 -6.04 -4.38 4.98
N ALA A 22 -4.95 -3.65 4.74
CA ALA A 22 -4.33 -2.76 5.71
C ALA A 22 -4.18 -1.35 5.11
N ALA A 23 -4.77 -0.35 5.77
CA ALA A 23 -4.58 1.05 5.42
C ALA A 23 -3.33 1.60 6.12
N ILE A 24 -2.43 2.19 5.33
CA ILE A 24 -1.15 2.73 5.80
C ILE A 24 -1.17 4.24 5.59
N SER A 25 -0.99 4.98 6.69
CA SER A 25 -0.73 6.42 6.64
C SER A 25 0.78 6.68 6.59
N GLU A 26 1.17 7.86 6.10
CA GLU A 26 2.58 8.31 6.08
C GLU A 26 3.50 7.41 5.22
N ILE A 27 2.99 6.89 4.09
CA ILE A 27 3.80 6.10 3.14
C ILE A 27 5.03 6.86 2.64
N ARG A 28 4.90 8.19 2.47
CA ARG A 28 5.97 9.10 2.06
C ARG A 28 6.62 8.84 0.68
N TRP A 29 6.14 7.87 -0.10
CA TRP A 29 6.62 7.51 -1.46
C TRP A 29 6.08 8.42 -2.56
N LEU A 30 6.95 8.85 -3.48
CA LEU A 30 6.61 9.75 -4.59
C LEU A 30 5.62 9.12 -5.60
N GLY A 31 4.71 9.95 -6.12
CA GLY A 31 3.74 9.53 -7.13
C GLY A 31 2.53 8.78 -6.56
N SER A 32 1.74 8.21 -7.47
CA SER A 32 0.58 7.37 -7.15
C SER A 32 0.63 6.13 -8.03
N ARG A 33 0.68 4.94 -7.43
CA ARG A 33 0.83 3.67 -8.17
C ARG A 33 0.23 2.51 -7.39
N ILE A 34 -0.04 1.43 -8.13
CA ILE A 34 -0.22 0.08 -7.58
C ILE A 34 1.11 -0.64 -7.72
N GLU A 35 1.75 -0.93 -6.59
CA GLU A 35 3.01 -1.66 -6.55
C GLU A 35 2.73 -3.14 -6.23
N PRO A 36 3.10 -4.08 -7.11
CA PRO A 36 3.02 -5.50 -6.80
C PRO A 36 4.08 -5.88 -5.78
N LEU A 37 3.71 -6.75 -4.84
CA LEU A 37 4.58 -7.31 -3.82
C LEU A 37 4.63 -8.84 -3.97
N GLN A 38 5.37 -9.50 -3.09
CA GLN A 38 5.47 -10.97 -3.06
C GLN A 38 4.10 -11.63 -2.84
N ASP A 39 3.97 -12.87 -3.27
CA ASP A 39 2.78 -13.72 -3.11
C ASP A 39 1.46 -13.10 -3.63
N GLY A 40 1.57 -12.18 -4.59
CA GLY A 40 0.43 -11.53 -5.23
C GLY A 40 -0.25 -10.44 -4.39
N TYR A 41 0.36 -10.05 -3.27
CA TYR A 41 -0.05 -8.86 -2.52
C TYR A 41 0.22 -7.60 -3.35
N VAL A 42 -0.56 -6.55 -3.10
CA VAL A 42 -0.39 -5.26 -3.78
C VAL A 42 -0.49 -4.11 -2.80
N LEU A 43 0.34 -3.08 -3.00
CA LEU A 43 0.26 -1.81 -2.29
C LEU A 43 -0.18 -0.72 -3.25
N ALA A 44 -1.41 -0.24 -3.11
CA ALA A 44 -1.91 0.90 -3.87
C ALA A 44 -1.72 2.18 -3.04
N TYR A 45 -0.95 3.15 -3.52
CA TYR A 45 -0.61 4.35 -2.76
C TYR A 45 -0.79 5.64 -3.54
N SER A 46 -1.03 6.73 -2.81
CA SER A 46 -1.20 8.08 -3.37
C SER A 46 -0.40 9.13 -2.63
N ARG A 47 0.19 10.05 -3.41
CA ARG A 47 0.92 11.21 -2.88
C ARG A 47 0.98 12.38 -3.88
N HIS A 48 1.23 13.57 -3.33
CA HIS A 48 1.70 14.78 -4.02
C HIS A 48 3.08 14.58 -4.67
N GLU A 49 3.22 15.03 -5.92
CA GLU A 49 4.36 14.83 -6.83
C GLU A 49 5.71 15.34 -6.30
N ASN A 50 5.73 16.40 -5.48
CA ASN A 50 6.94 17.22 -5.33
C ASN A 50 7.55 17.33 -3.90
N ARG A 51 7.00 16.64 -2.89
CA ARG A 51 7.57 16.64 -1.51
C ARG A 51 7.72 15.21 -0.99
N ARG A 52 8.29 14.96 0.20
CA ARG A 52 8.35 13.64 0.89
C ARG A 52 7.57 13.58 2.23
N GLN A 53 6.42 14.26 2.32
CA GLN A 53 5.50 14.35 3.48
C GLN A 53 4.11 13.73 3.21
N ALA A 54 3.41 13.22 4.23
CA ALA A 54 2.07 12.61 4.09
C ALA A 54 2.03 11.45 3.07
N GLY A 55 0.82 11.11 2.61
CA GLY A 55 0.55 10.01 1.69
C GLY A 55 -0.16 8.87 2.40
N VAL A 56 -1.03 8.20 1.66
CA VAL A 56 -1.81 7.06 2.12
C VAL A 56 -1.61 5.90 1.14
N GLY A 57 -1.77 4.69 1.63
CA GLY A 57 -1.89 3.53 0.78
C GLY A 57 -2.67 2.41 1.43
N VAL A 58 -3.04 1.46 0.61
CA VAL A 58 -3.81 0.28 1.00
C VAL A 58 -3.03 -0.94 0.52
N LEU A 59 -2.58 -1.75 1.47
CA LEU A 59 -1.97 -3.05 1.23
C LEU A 59 -3.09 -4.10 1.19
N MET A 60 -3.07 -4.95 0.18
CA MET A 60 -4.19 -5.85 -0.11
C MET A 60 -3.67 -7.25 -0.45
N SER A 61 -4.35 -8.25 0.10
CA SER A 61 -4.13 -9.65 -0.24
C SER A 61 -4.56 -9.94 -1.69
N PRO A 62 -4.11 -11.07 -2.28
CA PRO A 62 -4.56 -11.49 -3.61
C PRO A 62 -6.09 -11.60 -3.71
N ALA A 63 -6.75 -12.02 -2.62
CA ALA A 63 -8.20 -12.12 -2.56
C ALA A 63 -8.87 -10.74 -2.54
N ALA A 64 -8.39 -9.83 -1.67
CA ALA A 64 -8.93 -8.48 -1.57
C ALA A 64 -8.75 -7.68 -2.88
N LYS A 65 -7.58 -7.82 -3.54
CA LYS A 65 -7.32 -7.20 -4.85
C LYS A 65 -8.39 -7.59 -5.88
N ARG A 66 -8.79 -8.87 -5.94
CA ARG A 66 -9.79 -9.34 -6.91
C ARG A 66 -11.20 -8.81 -6.63
N ALA A 67 -11.50 -8.43 -5.39
CA ALA A 67 -12.79 -7.88 -5.01
C ALA A 67 -12.92 -6.38 -5.35
N ILE A 68 -11.81 -5.68 -5.60
CA ILE A 68 -11.81 -4.24 -5.90
C ILE A 68 -12.06 -4.00 -7.37
N LEU A 69 -13.09 -3.21 -7.66
CA LEU A 69 -13.50 -2.88 -9.03
C LEU A 69 -12.66 -1.73 -9.60
N LYS A 70 -12.30 -0.74 -8.78
CA LYS A 70 -11.55 0.43 -9.22
C LYS A 70 -10.82 1.07 -8.06
N TRP A 71 -9.54 1.36 -8.25
CA TRP A 71 -8.77 2.19 -7.35
C TRP A 71 -8.63 3.60 -7.92
N THR A 72 -8.89 4.64 -7.13
CA THR A 72 -8.66 6.04 -7.54
C THR A 72 -8.05 6.86 -6.41
N PRO A 73 -6.86 7.44 -6.62
CA PRO A 73 -6.25 8.36 -5.68
C PRO A 73 -7.00 9.69 -5.74
N VAL A 74 -7.63 10.11 -4.63
CA VAL A 74 -8.36 11.38 -4.59
C VAL A 74 -7.42 12.51 -4.17
N ASN A 75 -6.64 12.29 -3.10
CA ASN A 75 -5.59 13.20 -2.65
C ASN A 75 -4.62 12.49 -1.69
N LYS A 76 -3.65 13.23 -1.13
CA LYS A 76 -2.63 12.75 -0.18
C LYS A 76 -3.14 12.10 1.12
N ARG A 77 -4.46 12.10 1.37
CA ARG A 77 -5.14 11.54 2.55
C ARG A 77 -6.29 10.59 2.20
N ILE A 78 -6.73 10.51 0.94
CA ILE A 78 -7.95 9.81 0.57
C ILE A 78 -7.70 8.94 -0.67
N ILE A 79 -8.05 7.66 -0.54
CA ILE A 79 -8.11 6.67 -1.61
C ILE A 79 -9.54 6.13 -1.65
N PHE A 80 -10.10 6.01 -2.87
CA PHE A 80 -11.36 5.33 -3.12
C PHE A 80 -11.07 3.96 -3.78
N THR A 81 -11.72 2.90 -3.29
CA THR A 81 -11.52 1.49 -3.69
C THR A 81 -12.84 0.79 -3.94
#